data_AF-A0A8X6ULG9-F1
#
_entry.id   AF-A0A8X6ULG9-F1
#
_cell.length_a   1.000
_cell.length_b   1.000
_cell.length_c   1.000
_cell.angle_alpha   90.00
_cell.angle_beta   90.00
_cell.angle_gamma   90.00
#
_symmetry.space_group_name_H-M   'P 1'
#
loop_
_entity.id
_entity.type
_entity.pdbx_description
1 polymer ?
#
loop_
_entity_poly.entity_id
_entity_poly.type
_entity_poly.pdbx_seq_one_letter_code
_entity_poly.pdbx_strand_id
1 'polypeptide(L)'
;MDYDMYLFVEKGIRGGISQCSNRYARANNKFLPNFEPSKPQNFLLYLDANNLYGWAMSQPLPLNNFKWVDFLEVDHIDENGEKGYILEVYLEFPESLHDYHSDLPLAPESSLPPPGWKEKRLLTTLYPKAKYVVHIRNLKQYLKLDLGLKKVDPEAP
;
A
#
# COMPACT_ATOMS: atom_id res chain seq x y z
N MET A 1 -25.84 -1.36 -6.30
CA MET A 1 -24.83 -1.32 -5.23
C MET A 1 -25.55 -0.72 -4.04
N ASP A 2 -25.51 -1.42 -2.91
CA ASP A 2 -26.12 -0.94 -1.68
C ASP A 2 -25.34 0.25 -1.11
N TYR A 3 -25.97 1.06 -0.26
CA TYR A 3 -25.32 2.19 0.42
C TYR A 3 -24.13 1.71 1.26
N ASP A 4 -24.28 0.60 1.98
CA ASP A 4 -23.22 0.04 2.81
C ASP A 4 -22.02 -0.48 1.98
N MET A 5 -22.29 -1.10 0.82
CA MET A 5 -21.24 -1.47 -0.13
C MET A 5 -20.49 -0.24 -0.64
N TYR A 6 -21.19 0.86 -0.91
CA TYR A 6 -20.57 2.10 -1.38
C TYR A 6 -19.63 2.66 -0.31
N LEU A 7 -20.10 2.77 0.94
CA LEU A 7 -19.29 3.23 2.06
C LEU A 7 -18.09 2.31 2.32
N PHE A 8 -18.27 1.00 2.17
CA PHE A 8 -17.21 0.02 2.32
C PHE A 8 -16.10 0.23 1.28
N VAL A 9 -16.47 0.42 0.01
CA VAL A 9 -15.50 0.72 -1.05
C VAL A 9 -14.84 2.07 -0.81
N GLU A 10 -15.61 3.11 -0.44
CA GLU A 10 -15.09 4.45 -0.15
C GLU A 10 -14.04 4.43 0.98
N LYS A 11 -14.28 3.66 2.04
CA LYS A 11 -13.30 3.43 3.13
C LYS A 11 -11.98 2.82 2.63
N GLY A 12 -12.02 2.08 1.54
CA GLY A 12 -10.86 1.49 0.88
C GLY A 12 -10.14 2.40 -0.12
N ILE A 13 -10.68 3.58 -0.45
CA ILE A 13 -10.07 4.52 -1.41
C ILE A 13 -8.89 5.24 -0.74
N ARG A 14 -7.73 5.25 -1.43
CA ARG A 14 -6.56 6.04 -1.05
C ARG A 14 -6.02 6.81 -2.24
N GLY A 15 -5.38 7.94 -1.95
CA GLY A 15 -4.63 8.70 -2.94
C GLY A 15 -3.23 8.11 -3.19
N GLY A 16 -2.42 8.85 -3.94
CA GLY A 16 -1.01 8.52 -4.16
C GLY A 16 -0.19 8.64 -2.89
N ILE A 17 0.74 7.71 -2.68
CA ILE A 17 1.71 7.76 -1.60
C ILE A 17 2.72 8.88 -1.90
N SER A 18 2.92 9.78 -0.96
CA SER A 18 3.97 10.80 -0.99
C SER A 18 4.75 10.75 0.32
N GLN A 19 5.93 10.15 0.28
CA GLN A 19 6.79 9.94 1.43
C GLN A 19 8.23 10.35 1.10
N CYS A 20 8.91 10.93 2.09
CA CYS A 20 10.34 11.20 2.04
C CYS A 20 11.01 10.52 3.25
N SER A 21 11.61 9.35 3.01
CA SER A 21 12.23 8.52 4.05
C SER A 21 13.64 8.99 4.40
N ASN A 22 14.39 9.49 3.41
CA ASN A 22 15.67 10.15 3.61
C ASN A 22 15.61 11.62 3.17
N ARG A 23 15.83 12.54 4.11
CA ARG A 23 15.75 13.99 3.88
C ARG A 23 16.85 14.51 2.95
N TYR A 24 18.02 13.87 2.94
CA TYR A 24 19.15 14.32 2.15
C TYR A 24 20.01 13.15 1.68
N ALA A 25 20.21 13.07 0.38
CA ALA A 25 21.15 12.15 -0.24
C ALA A 25 22.06 12.92 -1.20
N ARG A 26 23.35 12.61 -1.18
CA ARG A 26 24.36 13.19 -2.07
C ARG A 26 25.16 12.08 -2.71
N ALA A 27 25.26 12.13 -4.03
CA ALA A 27 26.11 11.21 -4.77
C ALA A 27 27.60 11.58 -4.60
N ASN A 28 28.44 10.56 -4.50
CA ASN A 28 29.90 10.62 -4.60
C ASN A 28 30.29 9.78 -5.81
N ASN A 29 30.34 10.39 -6.99
CA ASN A 29 30.81 9.71 -8.19
C ASN A 29 31.76 10.58 -9.01
N LYS A 30 32.61 9.90 -9.78
CA LYS A 30 33.70 10.48 -10.57
C LYS A 30 33.28 11.52 -11.61
N PHE A 31 31.99 11.65 -11.91
CA PHE A 31 31.47 12.62 -12.86
C PHE A 31 31.10 13.96 -12.21
N LEU A 32 31.15 14.06 -10.88
CA LEU A 32 30.84 15.27 -10.13
C LEU A 32 32.12 16.06 -9.77
N PRO A 33 32.06 17.40 -9.77
CA PRO A 33 33.22 18.26 -9.50
C PRO A 33 33.75 18.16 -8.06
N ASN A 34 32.97 17.60 -7.15
CA ASN A 34 33.27 17.45 -5.72
C ASN A 34 33.46 15.97 -5.32
N PHE A 35 33.92 15.13 -6.26
CA PHE A 35 34.22 13.73 -6.02
C PHE A 35 35.37 13.55 -5.03
N GLU A 36 35.18 12.67 -4.05
CA GLU A 36 36.20 12.32 -3.06
C GLU A 36 36.65 10.86 -3.29
N PRO A 37 37.87 10.62 -3.83
CA PRO A 37 38.38 9.27 -4.10
C PRO A 37 38.54 8.38 -2.87
N SER A 38 38.62 8.98 -1.67
CA SER A 38 38.73 8.27 -0.40
C SER A 38 37.41 7.65 0.08
N LYS A 39 36.28 8.09 -0.47
CA LYS A 39 34.94 7.60 -0.11
C LYS A 39 34.41 6.61 -1.14
N PRO A 40 33.55 5.65 -0.74
CA PRO A 40 32.93 4.73 -1.68
C PRO A 40 32.13 5.48 -2.75
N GLN A 41 32.14 4.95 -3.96
CA GLN A 41 31.41 5.54 -5.08
C GLN A 41 29.92 5.20 -4.98
N ASN A 42 29.04 6.19 -5.15
CA ASN A 42 27.59 5.97 -5.21
C ASN A 42 26.91 6.93 -6.21
N PHE A 43 25.70 6.56 -6.61
CA PHE A 43 24.90 7.27 -7.60
C PHE A 43 23.49 7.47 -7.07
N LEU A 44 22.83 8.52 -7.55
CA LEU A 44 21.40 8.72 -7.34
C LEU A 44 20.66 8.29 -8.60
N LEU A 45 19.60 7.52 -8.42
CA LEU A 45 18.73 7.07 -9.49
C LEU A 45 17.36 7.74 -9.31
N TYR A 46 16.90 8.42 -10.36
CA TYR A 46 15.54 8.95 -10.43
C TYR A 46 14.72 8.07 -11.37
N LEU A 47 13.65 7.47 -10.83
CA LEU A 47 12.70 6.65 -11.57
C LEU A 47 11.36 7.36 -11.61
N ASP A 48 10.80 7.48 -12.81
CA ASP A 48 9.48 8.07 -13.04
C ASP A 48 8.69 7.15 -13.98
N ALA A 49 7.47 6.80 -13.57
CA ALA A 49 6.60 5.93 -14.34
C ALA A 49 5.73 6.77 -15.28
N ASN A 50 5.99 6.65 -16.58
CA ASN A 50 5.18 7.31 -17.61
C ASN A 50 3.74 6.78 -17.59
N ASN A 51 2.76 7.67 -17.40
CA ASN A 51 1.33 7.36 -17.44
C ASN A 51 0.89 6.26 -16.45
N LEU A 52 1.29 6.38 -15.18
CA LEU A 52 0.98 5.40 -14.14
C LEU A 52 -0.52 5.07 -14.03
N TYR A 53 -1.39 6.08 -14.04
CA TYR A 53 -2.85 5.86 -14.00
C TYR A 53 -3.37 5.20 -15.27
N GLY A 54 -2.86 5.54 -16.45
CA GLY A 54 -3.26 4.89 -17.70
C GLY A 54 -2.89 3.41 -17.72
N TRP A 55 -1.71 3.06 -17.18
CA TRP A 55 -1.32 1.67 -16.99
C TRP A 55 -2.23 0.95 -15.99
N ALA A 56 -2.59 1.58 -14.87
CA ALA A 56 -3.51 1.00 -13.91
C ALA A 56 -4.92 0.81 -14.49
N MET A 57 -5.39 1.74 -15.32
CA MET A 57 -6.70 1.68 -15.99
C MET A 57 -6.75 0.63 -17.12
N SER A 58 -5.61 0.14 -17.61
CA SER A 58 -5.56 -0.97 -18.56
C SER A 58 -5.63 -2.35 -17.89
N GLN A 59 -5.55 -2.41 -16.56
CA GLN A 59 -5.71 -3.64 -15.79
C GLN A 59 -7.20 -3.98 -15.61
N PRO A 60 -7.54 -5.23 -15.24
CA PRO A 60 -8.91 -5.58 -14.85
C PRO A 60 -9.41 -4.68 -13.70
N LEU A 61 -10.56 -4.02 -13.92
CA LEU A 61 -11.21 -3.12 -12.96
C LEU A 61 -12.58 -3.66 -12.54
N PRO A 62 -13.04 -3.41 -11.30
CA PRO A 62 -14.39 -3.76 -10.89
C PRO A 62 -15.42 -2.88 -11.60
N LEU A 63 -16.30 -3.48 -12.41
CA LEU A 63 -17.29 -2.75 -13.21
C LEU A 63 -18.72 -2.87 -12.69
N ASN A 64 -19.16 -4.07 -12.33
CA ASN A 64 -20.56 -4.33 -11.96
C ASN A 64 -20.70 -5.60 -11.09
N ASN A 65 -21.95 -5.97 -10.79
CA ASN A 65 -22.31 -7.20 -10.08
C ASN A 65 -21.72 -7.35 -8.66
N PHE A 66 -21.54 -6.23 -7.96
CA PHE A 66 -21.11 -6.20 -6.57
C PHE A 66 -22.10 -6.97 -5.67
N LYS A 67 -21.57 -7.90 -4.87
CA LYS A 67 -22.31 -8.73 -3.92
C LYS A 67 -21.44 -8.98 -2.70
N TRP A 68 -22.06 -9.07 -1.53
CA TRP A 68 -21.43 -9.59 -0.33
C TRP A 68 -21.18 -11.10 -0.47
N VAL A 69 -20.15 -11.58 0.20
CA VAL A 69 -19.75 -12.99 0.21
C VAL A 69 -19.38 -13.35 1.64
N ASP A 70 -19.97 -14.42 2.18
CA ASP A 70 -19.87 -14.76 3.60
C ASP A 70 -18.52 -15.42 3.96
N PHE A 71 -17.95 -16.20 3.04
CA PHE A 71 -16.71 -16.94 3.26
C PHE A 71 -15.81 -16.92 2.04
N LEU A 72 -14.51 -16.70 2.28
CA LEU A 72 -13.52 -16.62 1.24
C LEU A 72 -12.14 -17.08 1.73
N GLU A 73 -11.57 -18.07 1.04
CA GLU A 73 -10.19 -18.52 1.28
C GLU A 73 -9.22 -17.72 0.40
N VAL A 74 -8.49 -16.79 1.02
CA VAL A 74 -7.61 -15.82 0.35
C VAL A 74 -6.55 -16.50 -0.54
N ASP A 75 -6.03 -17.66 -0.12
CA ASP A 75 -4.94 -18.36 -0.78
C ASP A 75 -5.33 -18.94 -2.14
N HIS A 76 -6.61 -19.27 -2.33
CA HIS A 76 -7.11 -19.93 -3.55
C HIS A 76 -7.70 -18.97 -4.59
N ILE A 77 -7.78 -17.68 -4.29
CA ILE A 77 -8.33 -16.69 -5.22
C ILE A 77 -7.31 -16.40 -6.31
N ASP A 78 -7.72 -16.31 -7.57
CA ASP A 78 -6.89 -15.71 -8.62
C ASP A 78 -7.05 -14.18 -8.61
N GLU A 79 -6.00 -13.42 -8.33
CA GLU A 79 -6.02 -11.95 -8.34
C GLU A 79 -6.21 -11.31 -9.73
N ASN A 80 -6.13 -12.11 -10.79
CA ASN A 80 -6.36 -11.71 -12.18
C ASN A 80 -7.60 -12.41 -12.79
N GLY A 81 -8.35 -13.15 -11.98
CA GLY A 81 -9.57 -13.80 -12.43
C GLY A 81 -10.67 -12.80 -12.79
N GLU A 82 -11.75 -13.31 -13.36
CA GLU A 82 -12.92 -12.50 -13.75
C GLU A 82 -13.64 -11.84 -12.55
N LYS A 83 -13.45 -12.39 -11.35
CA LYS A 83 -14.04 -11.90 -10.10
C LYS A 83 -12.98 -11.21 -9.25
N GLY A 84 -13.20 -9.93 -8.94
CA GLY A 84 -12.42 -9.19 -7.95
C GLY A 84 -13.00 -9.31 -6.55
N TYR A 85 -12.15 -9.17 -5.53
CA TYR A 85 -12.56 -9.20 -4.11
C TYR A 85 -11.96 -8.01 -3.38
N ILE A 86 -12.79 -7.37 -2.55
CA ILE A 86 -12.42 -6.31 -1.63
C ILE A 86 -12.76 -6.83 -0.23
N LEU A 87 -11.80 -6.79 0.67
CA LEU A 87 -11.86 -7.45 1.97
C LEU A 87 -11.57 -6.46 3.07
N GLU A 88 -12.24 -6.61 4.22
CA GLU A 88 -11.84 -5.96 5.46
C GLU A 88 -10.97 -6.92 6.27
N VAL A 89 -9.74 -6.50 6.57
CA VAL A 89 -8.73 -7.37 7.20
C VAL A 89 -8.07 -6.71 8.40
N TYR A 90 -7.49 -7.54 9.25
CA TYR A 90 -6.61 -7.14 10.35
C TYR A 90 -5.19 -7.58 10.01
N LEU A 91 -4.27 -6.62 9.90
CA LEU A 91 -2.89 -6.85 9.51
C LEU A 91 -1.96 -6.61 10.71
N GLU A 92 -1.03 -7.52 10.91
CA GLU A 92 0.12 -7.33 11.79
C GLU A 92 1.29 -6.78 10.99
N PHE A 93 2.03 -5.88 11.63
CA PHE A 93 3.31 -5.44 11.14
C PHE A 93 4.37 -5.94 12.12
N PRO A 94 5.06 -7.06 11.82
CA PRO A 94 6.14 -7.56 12.65
C PRO A 94 7.29 -6.55 12.73
N GLU A 95 7.87 -6.38 13.93
CA GLU A 95 9.01 -5.48 14.13
C GLU A 95 10.22 -5.88 13.27
N SER A 96 10.36 -7.17 12.96
CA SER A 96 11.41 -7.69 12.08
C SER A 96 11.37 -7.12 10.66
N LEU A 97 10.23 -6.58 10.21
CA LEU A 97 10.07 -5.97 8.89
C LEU A 97 10.27 -4.45 8.89
N HIS A 98 10.44 -3.82 10.06
CA HIS A 98 10.50 -2.36 10.15
C HIS A 98 11.67 -1.76 9.37
N ASP A 99 12.85 -2.36 9.49
CA ASP A 99 14.04 -1.88 8.78
C ASP A 99 13.87 -2.05 7.27
N TYR A 100 13.36 -3.21 6.83
CA TYR A 100 13.18 -3.53 5.42
C TYR A 100 12.09 -2.67 4.74
N HIS A 101 11.01 -2.36 5.45
CA HIS A 101 9.91 -1.55 4.94
C HIS A 101 9.99 -0.07 5.32
N SER A 102 11.09 0.38 5.92
CA SER A 102 11.26 1.76 6.38
C SER A 102 11.10 2.79 5.24
N ASP A 103 11.63 2.47 4.05
CA ASP A 103 11.59 3.36 2.90
C ASP A 103 10.21 3.40 2.23
N LEU A 104 9.50 2.26 2.17
CA LEU A 104 8.18 2.15 1.56
C LEU A 104 7.25 1.22 2.37
N PRO A 105 6.68 1.71 3.48
CA PRO A 105 5.76 0.95 4.30
C PRO A 105 4.52 0.51 3.53
N LEU A 106 4.09 -0.72 3.77
CA LEU A 106 2.90 -1.31 3.16
C LEU A 106 1.61 -0.84 3.84
N ALA A 107 0.48 -1.04 3.16
CA ALA A 107 -0.85 -0.77 3.68
C ALA A 107 -1.04 0.66 4.25
N PRO A 108 -0.87 1.72 3.44
CA PRO A 108 -1.04 3.09 3.91
C PRO A 108 -2.49 3.35 4.36
N GLU A 109 -2.66 4.24 5.34
CA GLU A 109 -3.94 4.53 5.97
C GLU A 109 -4.27 6.03 5.96
N SER A 110 -5.54 6.38 5.73
CA SER A 110 -6.00 7.77 5.82
C SER A 110 -6.39 8.10 7.26
N SER A 111 -5.50 8.78 7.98
CA SER A 111 -5.68 9.09 9.41
C SER A 111 -5.17 10.48 9.75
N LEU A 112 -5.49 10.95 10.96
CA LEU A 112 -4.98 12.23 11.45
C LEU A 112 -3.51 12.04 11.88
N PRO A 113 -2.59 12.88 11.39
CA PRO A 113 -1.21 12.91 11.87
C PRO A 113 -1.12 13.27 13.38
N PRO A 114 0.08 13.20 13.99
CA PRO A 114 0.33 13.59 15.38
C PRO A 114 -0.24 14.97 15.78
N PRO A 115 -0.34 15.30 17.08
CA PRO A 115 -1.15 16.40 17.59
C PRO A 115 -0.91 17.76 16.90
N GLY A 116 -1.99 18.45 16.53
CA GLY A 116 -1.96 19.80 15.94
C GLY A 116 -2.45 19.88 14.49
N TRP A 117 -2.66 18.73 13.84
CA TRP A 117 -3.22 18.66 12.49
C TRP A 117 -4.75 18.59 12.50
N LYS A 118 -5.39 19.24 11.51
CA LYS A 118 -6.86 19.31 11.38
C LYS A 118 -7.41 18.44 10.26
N GLU A 119 -6.55 17.96 9.37
CA GLU A 119 -6.93 17.24 8.16
C GLU A 119 -6.29 15.86 8.13
N LYS A 120 -7.04 14.88 7.63
CA LYS A 120 -6.54 13.52 7.42
C LYS A 120 -5.48 13.55 6.32
N ARG A 121 -4.44 12.74 6.49
CA ARG A 121 -3.41 12.50 5.48
C ARG A 121 -3.24 11.01 5.28
N LEU A 122 -2.72 10.65 4.11
CA LEU A 122 -2.29 9.28 3.86
C LEU A 122 -0.97 9.03 4.59
N LEU A 123 -1.00 8.19 5.62
CA LEU A 123 0.15 7.86 6.44
C LEU A 123 0.67 6.48 6.08
N THR A 124 1.98 6.38 5.92
CA THR A 124 2.72 5.13 5.72
C THR A 124 3.33 4.69 7.06
N THR A 125 2.48 4.26 7.98
CA THR A 125 2.93 3.83 9.32
C THR A 125 3.21 2.33 9.35
N LEU A 126 4.22 1.93 10.11
CA LEU A 126 4.56 0.52 10.39
C LEU A 126 3.72 -0.06 11.53
N TYR A 127 2.58 0.55 11.87
CA TYR A 127 1.70 0.05 12.92
C TYR A 127 0.75 -1.03 12.38
N PRO A 128 0.27 -1.94 13.25
CA PRO A 128 -0.79 -2.88 12.91
C PRO A 128 -2.02 -2.17 12.33
N LYS A 129 -2.70 -2.80 11.36
CA LYS A 129 -3.90 -2.25 10.73
C LYS A 129 -5.13 -3.02 11.22
N ALA A 130 -6.14 -2.29 11.68
CA ALA A 130 -7.42 -2.87 12.06
C ALA A 130 -8.50 -2.43 11.08
N LYS A 131 -9.41 -3.34 10.72
CA LYS A 131 -10.53 -3.07 9.81
C LYS A 131 -10.09 -2.40 8.50
N TYR A 132 -8.99 -2.89 7.94
CA TYR A 132 -8.35 -2.34 6.76
C TYR A 132 -9.03 -2.89 5.51
N VAL A 133 -9.70 -2.01 4.75
CA VAL A 133 -10.32 -2.41 3.48
C VAL A 133 -9.26 -2.50 2.39
N VAL A 134 -9.17 -3.62 1.67
CA VAL A 134 -8.11 -3.84 0.67
C VAL A 134 -8.58 -4.73 -0.46
N HIS A 135 -8.15 -4.42 -1.69
CA HIS A 135 -8.36 -5.29 -2.84
C HIS A 135 -7.44 -6.51 -2.77
N ILE A 136 -7.92 -7.68 -3.19
CA ILE A 136 -7.19 -8.96 -3.09
C ILE A 136 -5.78 -8.92 -3.70
N ARG A 137 -5.60 -8.22 -4.82
CA ARG A 137 -4.28 -8.05 -5.46
C ARG A 137 -3.26 -7.40 -4.51
N ASN A 138 -3.67 -6.38 -3.78
CA ASN A 138 -2.79 -5.69 -2.83
C ASN A 138 -2.58 -6.55 -1.57
N LEU A 139 -3.62 -7.22 -1.08
CA LEU A 139 -3.49 -8.12 0.06
C LEU A 139 -2.47 -9.23 -0.23
N LYS A 140 -2.54 -9.87 -1.39
CA LYS A 140 -1.56 -10.88 -1.81
C LYS A 140 -0.16 -10.31 -1.96
N GLN A 141 -0.02 -9.08 -2.45
CA GLN A 141 1.29 -8.42 -2.46
C GLN A 141 1.83 -8.22 -1.04
N TYR A 142 0.98 -7.84 -0.09
CA TYR A 142 1.40 -7.65 1.30
C TYR A 142 1.81 -8.96 1.95
N LEU A 143 1.05 -10.04 1.73
CA LEU A 143 1.38 -11.39 2.21
C LEU A 143 2.71 -11.90 1.61
N LYS A 144 2.95 -11.65 0.31
CA LYS A 144 4.23 -11.98 -0.36
C LYS A 144 5.41 -11.17 0.19
N LEU A 145 5.15 -10.06 0.87
CA LEU A 145 6.14 -9.22 1.56
C LEU A 145 6.08 -9.45 3.08
N ASP A 146 5.66 -10.65 3.50
CA ASP A 146 5.65 -11.14 4.88
C ASP A 146 4.77 -10.33 5.86
N LEU A 147 3.88 -9.48 5.37
CA LEU A 147 2.93 -8.80 6.24
C LEU A 147 1.94 -9.83 6.81
N GLY A 148 1.79 -9.86 8.14
CA GLY A 148 0.96 -10.85 8.81
C GLY A 148 -0.53 -10.56 8.63
N LEU A 149 -1.32 -11.56 8.26
CA LEU A 149 -2.78 -11.49 8.26
C LEU A 149 -3.32 -12.17 9.50
N LYS A 150 -3.94 -11.41 10.42
CA LYS A 150 -4.57 -11.99 11.63
C LYS A 150 -5.92 -12.62 11.32
N LYS A 151 -6.76 -11.87 10.60
CA LYS A 151 -8.18 -12.18 10.41
C LYS A 151 -8.71 -11.44 9.17
N VAL A 152 -9.59 -12.11 8.44
CA VAL A 152 -10.52 -11.50 7.49
C VAL A 152 -11.87 -11.37 8.22
N ASP A 153 -12.48 -10.18 8.20
CA ASP A 153 -13.79 -10.02 8.84
C ASP A 153 -14.87 -10.68 7.95
N PRO A 154 -15.62 -11.69 8.44
CA PRO A 154 -16.65 -12.37 7.65
C PRO A 154 -17.92 -11.53 7.49
N GLU A 155 -18.13 -10.55 8.36
CA GLU A 155 -19.26 -9.63 8.32
C GLU A 155 -18.75 -8.25 7.92
N ALA A 156 -18.86 -7.93 6.63
CA ALA A 156 -18.86 -6.53 6.22
C ALA A 156 -20.17 -5.89 6.75
N PRO A 157 -20.10 -4.64 7.25
CA PRO A 157 -21.23 -3.99 7.92
C PRO A 157 -22.48 -3.86 7.03
#